data_AF-A0A965GAC9-F1
#
_entry.id   AF-A0A965GAC9-F1
#
_cell.length_a   1.000
_cell.length_b   1.000
_cell.length_c   1.000
_cell.angle_alpha   90.00
_cell.angle_beta   90.00
_cell.angle_gamma   90.00
#
_symmetry.space_group_name_H-M   'P 1'
#
loop_
_entity.id
_entity.type
_entity.pdbx_description
1 polymer ?
#
loop_
_entity_poly.entity_id
_entity_poly.type
_entity_poly.pdbx_seq_one_letter_code
_entity_poly.pdbx_strand_id
1 'polypeptide(L)'
;MSPARVVPWRAITVAPVILVSGPQEFFADRAVKTIRDGLRAKNENLEVVEIDAAEYAPAQIFDLASAGLFGDSKLVVISGAERCSDALIPDVIEYLSQPAEDAV
;
A
#
# COMPACT_ATOMS: atom_id res chain seq x y z
N MET A 1 6.56 -5.58 17.34
CA MET A 1 6.08 -5.84 15.96
C MET A 1 5.69 -7.30 15.86
N SER A 2 4.43 -7.59 15.51
CA SER A 2 4.01 -8.97 15.24
C SER A 2 4.68 -9.46 13.94
N PRO A 3 5.10 -10.73 13.81
CA PRO A 3 5.71 -11.21 12.59
C PRO A 3 4.76 -11.07 11.39
N ALA A 4 5.31 -10.71 10.23
CA ALA A 4 4.54 -10.60 9.00
C ALA A 4 3.89 -11.94 8.65
N ARG A 5 2.57 -11.94 8.45
CA ARG A 5 1.82 -13.14 8.06
C ARG A 5 1.92 -13.34 6.55
N VAL A 6 2.63 -14.39 6.13
CA VAL A 6 2.70 -14.77 4.71
C VAL A 6 1.46 -15.59 4.35
N VAL A 7 0.75 -15.17 3.29
CA VAL A 7 -0.44 -15.85 2.76
C VAL A 7 -0.35 -15.94 1.23
N PRO A 8 -0.98 -16.95 0.60
CA PRO A 8 -1.11 -16.95 -0.85
C PRO A 8 -2.00 -15.79 -1.32
N TRP A 9 -1.77 -15.26 -2.52
CA TRP A 9 -2.48 -14.08 -3.06
C TRP A 9 -4.02 -14.21 -3.03
N ARG A 10 -4.55 -15.43 -3.11
CA ARG A 10 -5.99 -15.73 -3.06
C ARG A 10 -6.61 -15.61 -1.67
N ALA A 11 -5.79 -15.67 -0.63
CA ALA A 11 -6.20 -15.59 0.78
C ALA A 11 -5.81 -14.24 1.39
N ILE A 12 -5.50 -13.24 0.56
CA ILE A 12 -5.13 -11.92 1.02
C ILE A 12 -6.33 -11.22 1.66
N THR A 13 -6.10 -10.57 2.79
CA THR A 13 -7.09 -9.79 3.53
C THR A 13 -6.54 -8.38 3.74
N VAL A 14 -7.45 -7.41 3.87
CA VAL A 14 -7.07 -6.03 4.18
C VAL A 14 -6.27 -5.97 5.48
N ALA A 15 -5.11 -5.32 5.43
CA ALA A 15 -4.21 -5.05 6.54
C ALA A 15 -3.60 -3.65 6.35
N PRO A 16 -3.10 -2.98 7.40
CA PRO A 16 -2.60 -1.59 7.29
C PRO A 16 -1.44 -1.41 6.31
N VAL A 17 -0.60 -2.44 6.14
CA VAL A 17 0.45 -2.46 5.13
C VAL A 17 0.55 -3.88 4.56
N ILE A 18 0.67 -3.96 3.24
CA ILE A 18 0.72 -5.23 2.50
C ILE A 18 1.92 -5.19 1.56
N LEU A 19 2.88 -6.10 1.76
CA LEU A 19 3.95 -6.34 0.80
C LEU A 19 3.56 -7.47 -0.13
N VAL A 20 3.49 -7.17 -1.43
CA VAL A 20 3.26 -8.17 -2.47
C VAL A 20 4.57 -8.42 -3.20
N SER A 21 5.10 -9.63 -3.08
CA SER A 21 6.37 -10.03 -3.70
C SER A 21 6.21 -11.34 -4.46
N GLY A 22 6.75 -11.41 -5.67
CA GLY A 22 6.76 -12.64 -6.45
C GLY A 22 7.34 -12.46 -7.85
N PRO A 23 7.59 -13.55 -8.58
CA PRO A 23 8.22 -13.51 -9.90
C PRO A 23 7.28 -13.09 -11.04
N GLN A 24 5.98 -12.94 -10.77
CA GLN A 24 4.97 -12.69 -11.79
C GLN A 24 4.10 -11.50 -11.39
N GLU A 25 4.18 -10.43 -12.18
CA GLU A 25 3.40 -9.20 -11.99
C GLU A 25 1.89 -9.44 -12.04
N PHE A 26 1.44 -10.41 -12.86
CA PHE A 26 0.02 -10.76 -12.95
C PHE A 26 -0.59 -11.13 -11.60
N PHE A 27 0.14 -11.86 -10.74
CA PHE A 27 -0.37 -12.19 -9.41
C PHE A 27 -0.33 -11.00 -8.46
N ALA A 28 0.61 -10.07 -8.65
CA ALA A 28 0.66 -8.84 -7.87
C ALA A 28 -0.55 -7.94 -8.19
N ASP A 29 -0.83 -7.71 -9.48
CA ASP A 29 -2.01 -6.96 -9.94
C ASP A 29 -3.32 -7.58 -9.40
N ARG A 30 -3.42 -8.92 -9.45
CA ARG A 30 -4.59 -9.63 -8.90
C ARG A 30 -4.74 -9.45 -7.39
N ALA A 31 -3.65 -9.44 -6.64
CA ALA A 31 -3.67 -9.19 -5.20
C ALA A 31 -4.13 -7.76 -4.90
N VAL A 32 -3.54 -6.76 -5.55
CA VAL A 32 -3.90 -5.33 -5.40
C VAL A 32 -5.37 -5.12 -5.76
N LYS A 33 -5.83 -5.69 -6.88
CA LYS A 33 -7.24 -5.62 -7.27
C LYS A 33 -8.17 -6.20 -6.21
N THR A 34 -7.83 -7.35 -5.62
CA THR A 34 -8.63 -7.99 -4.57
C THR A 34 -8.75 -7.09 -3.33
N ILE A 35 -7.65 -6.43 -2.93
CA ILE A 35 -7.65 -5.46 -1.83
C ILE A 35 -8.50 -4.24 -2.16
N ARG A 36 -8.34 -3.68 -3.36
CA ARG A 36 -9.09 -2.52 -3.83
C ARG A 36 -10.60 -2.79 -3.87
N ASP A 37 -11.01 -3.93 -4.43
CA ASP A 37 -12.42 -4.36 -4.46
C ASP A 37 -12.96 -4.56 -3.03
N GLY A 38 -12.17 -5.15 -2.13
CA GLY A 38 -12.55 -5.33 -0.73
C GLY A 38 -12.70 -4.03 0.06
N LEU A 39 -11.86 -3.03 -0.21
CA LEU A 39 -11.95 -1.70 0.39
C LEU A 39 -13.13 -0.90 -0.19
N ARG A 40 -13.32 -0.93 -1.51
CA ARG A 40 -14.43 -0.25 -2.19
C ARG A 40 -15.80 -0.78 -1.77
N ALA A 41 -15.89 -2.09 -1.46
CA ALA A 41 -17.11 -2.67 -0.91
C ALA A 41 -17.48 -2.15 0.49
N LYS A 42 -16.50 -1.62 1.25
CA LYS A 42 -16.73 -1.02 2.57
C LYS A 42 -16.93 0.50 2.49
N ASN A 43 -16.24 1.16 1.56
CA ASN A 43 -16.30 2.60 1.35
C ASN A 43 -16.27 2.91 -0.15
N GLU A 44 -17.40 3.36 -0.71
CA GLU A 44 -17.51 3.70 -2.14
C GLU A 44 -16.63 4.89 -2.53
N ASN A 45 -16.32 5.78 -1.59
CA ASN A 45 -15.48 6.97 -1.78
C ASN A 45 -13.97 6.68 -1.61
N LEU A 46 -13.55 5.42 -1.62
CA LEU A 46 -12.13 5.03 -1.53
C LEU A 46 -11.27 5.83 -2.52
N GLU A 47 -10.34 6.63 -1.97
CA GLU A 47 -9.29 7.28 -2.75
C GLU A 47 -8.17 6.27 -3.02
N VAL A 48 -7.77 6.13 -4.28
CA VAL A 48 -6.70 5.22 -4.68
C VAL A 48 -5.60 6.04 -5.31
N VAL A 49 -4.39 5.94 -4.76
CA VAL A 49 -3.19 6.60 -5.29
C VAL A 49 -2.20 5.53 -5.71
N GLU A 50 -1.79 5.55 -6.97
CA GLU A 50 -0.81 4.62 -7.53
C GLU A 50 0.45 5.40 -7.91
N ILE A 51 1.61 4.97 -7.43
CA ILE A 51 2.91 5.57 -7.73
C ILE A 51 3.94 4.51 -8.10
N ASP A 52 4.86 4.87 -8.99
CA ASP A 52 6.05 4.05 -9.26
C ASP A 52 7.12 4.31 -8.21
N ALA A 53 7.72 3.25 -7.69
CA ALA A 53 8.76 3.32 -6.67
C ALA A 53 10.03 4.04 -7.16
N ALA A 54 10.32 4.03 -8.46
CA ALA A 54 11.47 4.74 -9.03
C ALA A 54 11.23 6.25 -9.10
N GLU A 55 9.97 6.68 -9.18
CA GLU A 55 9.56 8.09 -9.19
C GLU A 55 9.28 8.64 -7.78
N TYR A 56 9.45 7.82 -6.73
CA TYR A 56 9.19 8.21 -5.35
C TYR A 56 10.09 9.37 -4.89
N ALA A 57 9.46 10.46 -4.43
CA ALA A 57 10.13 11.60 -3.83
C ALA A 57 10.25 11.47 -2.29
N PRO A 58 11.27 12.08 -1.66
CA PRO A 58 11.44 12.04 -0.21
C PRO A 58 10.20 12.54 0.55
N ALA A 59 9.86 11.86 1.65
CA ALA A 59 8.71 12.09 2.52
C ALA A 59 7.33 12.01 1.83
N GLN A 60 7.26 11.55 0.58
CA GLN A 60 6.01 11.50 -0.18
C GLN A 60 4.98 10.54 0.45
N ILE A 61 5.43 9.42 1.05
CA ILE A 61 4.52 8.45 1.70
C ILE A 61 3.66 9.09 2.79
N PHE A 62 4.19 10.06 3.55
CA PHE A 62 3.48 10.68 4.67
C PHE A 62 2.38 11.62 4.21
N ASP A 63 2.58 12.29 3.08
CA ASP A 63 1.53 13.10 2.44
C ASP A 63 0.48 12.19 1.79
N LEU A 64 0.94 11.17 1.05
CA LEU A 64 0.07 10.24 0.37
C LEU A 64 -0.82 9.47 1.33
N ALA A 65 -0.29 8.95 2.44
CA ALA A 65 -1.02 8.18 3.44
C ALA A 65 -1.80 9.05 4.45
N SER A 66 -1.71 10.39 4.34
CA SER A 66 -2.47 11.29 5.20
C SER A 66 -3.98 11.13 4.97
N ALA A 67 -4.75 11.13 6.05
CA ALA A 67 -6.20 11.00 6.00
C ALA A 67 -6.81 12.16 5.19
N GLY A 68 -7.71 11.82 4.26
CA GLY A 68 -8.39 12.82 3.45
C GLY A 68 -9.18 13.82 4.31
N LEU A 69 -9.38 15.04 3.81
CA LEU A 69 -10.12 16.12 4.49
C LEU A 69 -11.56 15.73 4.90
N PHE A 70 -12.12 14.67 4.32
CA PHE A 70 -13.47 14.19 4.61
C PHE A 70 -13.49 12.83 5.31
N GLY A 71 -12.34 12.34 5.81
CA GLY A 71 -12.25 11.05 6.49
C GLY A 71 -12.43 9.85 5.55
N ASP A 72 -12.19 10.04 4.26
CA ASP A 72 -12.22 8.94 3.29
C ASP A 72 -11.03 8.01 3.53
N SER A 73 -11.30 6.70 3.50
CA SER A 73 -10.25 5.68 3.53
C SER A 73 -9.42 5.81 2.26
N LYS A 74 -8.10 5.63 2.38
CA LYS A 74 -7.18 5.74 1.25
C LYS A 74 -6.43 4.43 1.01
N LEU A 75 -6.19 4.11 -0.26
CA LEU A 75 -5.36 3.00 -0.71
C LEU A 75 -4.14 3.57 -1.46
N VAL A 76 -2.94 3.39 -0.93
CA VAL A 76 -1.68 3.81 -1.58
C VAL A 76 -0.97 2.59 -2.13
N VAL A 77 -0.86 2.51 -3.46
CA VAL A 77 -0.17 1.41 -4.15
C VAL A 77 1.17 1.92 -4.67
N ILE A 78 2.24 1.29 -4.21
CA ILE A 78 3.60 1.54 -4.71
C ILE A 78 4.02 0.34 -5.56
N SER A 79 4.16 0.54 -6.88
CA SER A 79 4.59 -0.50 -7.81
C SER A 79 6.10 -0.43 -8.08
N GLY A 80 6.70 -1.55 -8.52
CA GLY A 80 8.09 -1.55 -8.99
C GLY A 80 9.12 -1.38 -7.87
N ALA A 81 8.83 -1.83 -6.65
CA ALA A 81 9.69 -1.66 -5.47
C ALA A 81 11.12 -2.23 -5.66
N GLU A 82 11.33 -3.15 -6.59
CA GLU A 82 12.66 -3.65 -6.96
C GLU A 82 13.57 -2.61 -7.64
N ARG A 83 12.98 -1.50 -8.13
CA ARG A 83 13.68 -0.34 -8.70
C ARG A 83 13.44 0.93 -7.88
N CYS A 84 13.14 0.79 -6.60
CA CYS A 84 12.83 1.94 -5.74
C CYS A 84 13.95 2.97 -5.67
N SER A 85 13.57 4.24 -5.47
CA SER A 85 14.52 5.29 -5.15
C SER A 85 15.11 5.11 -3.76
N ASP A 86 16.34 5.62 -3.53
CA ASP A 86 17.01 5.56 -2.21
C ASP A 86 16.18 6.20 -1.08
N ALA A 87 15.29 7.14 -1.41
CA ALA A 87 14.43 7.80 -0.45
C ALA A 87 13.27 6.92 0.04
N LEU A 88 12.81 5.96 -0.78
CA LEU A 88 11.64 5.14 -0.46
C LEU A 88 11.90 4.21 0.73
N ILE A 89 13.08 3.59 0.77
CA ILE A 89 13.42 2.59 1.80
C ILE A 89 13.33 3.17 3.23
N PRO A 90 14.06 4.25 3.57
CA PRO A 90 14.01 4.80 4.93
C PRO A 90 12.60 5.30 5.28
N ASP A 91 11.91 5.94 4.34
CA ASP A 91 10.58 6.49 4.58
C ASP A 91 9.53 5.40 4.84
N VAL A 92 9.55 4.30 4.07
CA VAL A 92 8.64 3.17 4.29
C VAL A 92 8.95 2.47 5.62
N ILE A 93 10.22 2.33 5.98
CA ILE A 93 10.61 1.77 7.29
C ILE A 93 10.11 2.66 8.44
N GLU A 94 10.22 3.98 8.30
CA GLU A 94 9.67 4.93 9.26
C GLU A 94 8.15 4.83 9.33
N TYR A 95 7.47 4.84 8.18
CA TYR A 95 6.01 4.69 8.09
C TYR A 95 5.51 3.39 8.73
N LEU A 96 6.23 2.27 8.56
CA LEU A 96 5.90 0.98 9.18
C LEU A 96 5.90 1.02 10.72
N SER A 97 6.58 1.99 11.34
CA SER A 97 6.59 2.15 12.79
C SER A 97 5.27 2.72 13.32
N GLN A 98 4.58 3.51 12.50
CA GLN A 98 3.29 4.11 12.84
C GLN A 98 2.46 4.34 11.56
N PRO A 99 1.89 3.28 10.97
CA PRO A 99 1.06 3.41 9.78
C PRO A 99 -0.22 4.19 10.12
N ALA A 100 -0.74 4.95 9.15
CA ALA A 100 -1.99 5.65 9.33
C ALA A 100 -3.15 4.65 9.51
N GLU A 101 -4.05 4.92 10.46
CA GLU A 101 -5.13 4.00 10.81
C GLU A 101 -6.17 3.85 9.69
N ASP A 102 -6.33 4.88 8.86
CA ASP A 102 -7.32 4.98 7.77
C ASP A 102 -6.71 4.77 6.37
N ALA A 103 -5.41 4.45 6.29
CA ALA A 103 -4.73 4.18 5.03
C ALA A 103 -4.28 2.71 4.93
N VAL A 104 -4.37 2.15 3.73
CA VAL A 104 -3.94 0.80 3.37
C VAL A 104 -2.96 0.84 2.20
#